data_AF-A0A1V8USU7-F1
#
_entry.id   AF-A0A1V8USU7-F1
#
_cell.length_a   1.000
_cell.length_b   1.000
_cell.length_c   1.000
_cell.angle_alpha   90.00
_cell.angle_beta   90.00
_cell.angle_gamma   90.00
#
_symmetry.space_group_name_H-M   'P 1'
#
loop_
_entity.id
_entity.type
_entity.pdbx_description
1 polymer ?
#
loop_
_entity_poly.entity_id
_entity_poly.type
_entity_poly.pdbx_seq_one_letter_code
_entity_poly.pdbx_strand_id
1 'polypeptide(L)'
;DRRAEAEKKARGDHQGGDPPSPPPPPPPPPPRDPGADARRREREARRANFAAGFYRANAGHQDTPAPVSDPVQHWYTYAQRALADYSQLTAFPAPPVTGRCSSMACASSGRSLQACECNVRAALDRLSVDQLSRVRRSFHPDRFSACAPALRAQFQQMAREILVVANILYRGRKRRPSVWQADPEKK
;
A
#
# COMPACT_ATOMS: atom_id res chain seq x y z
N ASP A 1 -36.74 -0.71 50.89
CA ASP A 1 -37.41 -1.49 51.94
C ASP A 1 -38.92 -1.37 51.82
N ARG A 2 -39.65 -2.42 52.21
CA ARG A 2 -41.12 -2.60 52.10
C ARG A 2 -41.66 -3.11 50.76
N ARG A 3 -41.10 -4.26 50.39
CA ARG A 3 -41.87 -5.39 49.87
C ARG A 3 -42.96 -5.77 50.89
N ALA A 4 -44.11 -6.19 50.38
CA ALA A 4 -45.19 -6.90 51.07
C ALA A 4 -46.04 -6.07 52.06
N GLU A 5 -47.31 -5.87 51.71
CA GLU A 5 -48.44 -6.52 52.38
C GLU A 5 -49.74 -5.84 51.91
N ALA A 6 -50.45 -6.50 51.00
CA ALA A 6 -51.89 -6.32 50.86
C ALA A 6 -52.45 -7.70 50.48
N GLU A 7 -52.43 -8.53 51.50
CA GLU A 7 -52.95 -9.87 51.57
C GLU A 7 -54.49 -9.83 51.49
N LYS A 8 -55.06 -10.83 50.80
CA LYS A 8 -56.42 -11.38 50.97
C LYS A 8 -57.60 -10.43 50.73
N LYS A 9 -58.49 -10.85 49.83
CA LYS A 9 -59.68 -11.67 50.17
C LYS A 9 -60.80 -11.41 49.14
N ALA A 10 -61.11 -12.39 48.30
CA ALA A 10 -62.49 -12.66 47.88
C ALA A 10 -62.51 -13.96 47.06
N ARG A 11 -63.00 -15.02 47.71
CA ARG A 11 -63.56 -16.20 47.06
C ARG A 11 -64.98 -15.87 46.59
N GLY A 12 -65.41 -16.56 45.54
CA GLY A 12 -66.78 -16.56 45.01
C GLY A 12 -66.72 -16.24 43.50
N ASP A 13 -67.33 -16.98 42.59
CA ASP A 13 -68.16 -18.17 42.69
C ASP A 13 -68.22 -18.77 41.27
N HIS A 14 -68.60 -20.03 41.17
CA HIS A 14 -68.70 -20.78 39.92
C HIS A 14 -69.72 -20.18 38.95
N GLN A 15 -69.47 -20.30 37.64
CA GLN A 15 -70.48 -20.81 36.70
C GLN A 15 -69.85 -21.26 35.37
N GLY A 16 -70.29 -22.43 34.92
CA GLY A 16 -69.81 -23.11 33.73
C GLY A 16 -70.22 -22.43 32.43
N GLY A 17 -69.38 -22.60 31.43
CA GLY A 17 -69.73 -22.47 30.02
C GLY A 17 -69.18 -23.70 29.32
N ASP A 18 -70.03 -24.36 28.54
CA ASP A 18 -69.70 -25.49 27.67
C ASP A 18 -68.41 -25.23 26.85
N PRO A 19 -67.61 -26.28 26.55
CA PRO A 19 -66.48 -26.12 25.65
C PRO A 19 -66.96 -25.70 24.26
N PRO A 20 -66.36 -24.68 23.63
CA PRO A 20 -66.76 -24.24 22.30
C PRO A 20 -66.54 -25.36 21.28
N SER A 21 -67.53 -25.59 20.41
CA SER A 21 -67.45 -26.52 19.28
C SER A 21 -66.22 -26.23 18.42
N PRO A 22 -65.52 -27.26 17.89
CA PRO A 22 -64.36 -27.05 17.04
C PRO A 22 -64.75 -26.31 15.75
N PRO A 23 -63.88 -25.41 15.25
CA PRO A 23 -64.13 -24.70 14.01
C PRO A 23 -64.21 -25.68 12.83
N PRO A 24 -64.99 -25.36 11.77
CA PRO A 24 -65.04 -26.18 10.56
C PRO A 24 -63.64 -26.28 9.92
N PRO A 25 -63.33 -27.39 9.24
CA PRO A 25 -62.06 -27.54 8.55
C PRO A 25 -61.90 -26.45 7.47
N PRO A 26 -60.68 -25.96 7.24
CA PRO A 26 -60.42 -24.96 6.21
C PRO A 26 -60.73 -25.51 4.81
N PRO A 27 -61.11 -24.64 3.85
CA PRO A 27 -61.30 -25.06 2.47
C PRO A 27 -59.98 -25.61 1.87
N PRO A 28 -60.05 -26.51 0.88
CA PRO A 28 -58.87 -27.04 0.23
C PRO A 28 -58.06 -25.91 -0.44
N PRO A 29 -56.72 -26.01 -0.48
CA PRO A 29 -55.88 -25.01 -1.12
C PRO A 29 -56.21 -24.91 -2.62
N PRO A 30 -56.07 -23.72 -3.23
CA PRO A 30 -56.27 -23.57 -4.67
C PRO A 30 -55.30 -24.47 -5.46
N PRO A 31 -55.68 -24.92 -6.66
CA PRO A 31 -54.82 -25.75 -7.51
C PRO A 31 -53.49 -25.03 -7.77
N ARG A 32 -52.39 -25.76 -7.59
CA ARG A 32 -51.04 -25.27 -7.88
C ARG A 32 -50.97 -24.79 -9.33
N ASP A 33 -50.72 -23.49 -9.55
CA ASP A 33 -50.44 -22.94 -10.88
C ASP A 33 -49.12 -23.54 -11.41
N PRO A 34 -49.16 -24.39 -12.46
CA PRO A 34 -47.96 -25.03 -13.00
C PRO A 34 -46.93 -24.03 -13.53
N GLY A 35 -47.37 -22.81 -13.86
CA GLY A 35 -46.51 -21.72 -14.32
C GLY A 35 -45.77 -20.99 -13.21
N ALA A 36 -46.19 -21.13 -11.94
CA ALA A 36 -45.56 -20.44 -10.82
C ALA A 36 -44.14 -20.97 -10.55
N ASP A 37 -43.95 -22.29 -10.63
CA ASP A 37 -42.64 -22.93 -10.44
C ASP A 37 -41.69 -22.62 -11.61
N ALA A 38 -42.21 -22.56 -12.83
CA ALA A 38 -41.43 -22.15 -14.01
C ALA A 38 -40.92 -20.71 -13.87
N ARG A 39 -41.79 -19.76 -13.48
CA ARG A 39 -41.43 -18.35 -13.24
C ARG A 39 -40.48 -18.17 -12.07
N ARG A 40 -40.52 -19.05 -11.06
CA ARG A 40 -39.58 -19.06 -9.93
C ARG A 40 -38.19 -19.52 -10.39
N ARG A 41 -38.11 -20.65 -11.11
CA ARG A 41 -36.85 -21.18 -11.66
C ARG A 41 -36.17 -20.18 -12.60
N GLU A 42 -36.93 -19.50 -13.45
CA GLU A 42 -36.39 -18.48 -14.36
C GLU A 42 -35.77 -17.29 -13.61
N ARG A 43 -36.41 -16.82 -12.52
CA ARG A 43 -35.84 -15.75 -11.67
C ARG A 43 -34.58 -16.20 -10.94
N GLU A 44 -34.58 -17.42 -10.40
CA GLU A 44 -33.41 -17.99 -9.73
C GLU A 44 -32.24 -18.16 -10.72
N ALA A 45 -32.50 -18.61 -11.94
CA ALA A 45 -31.49 -18.69 -13.00
C ALA A 45 -30.95 -17.32 -13.41
N ARG A 46 -31.78 -16.28 -13.55
CA ARG A 46 -31.30 -14.90 -13.80
C ARG A 46 -30.44 -14.39 -12.65
N ARG A 47 -30.80 -14.65 -11.39
CA ARG A 47 -30.01 -14.24 -10.22
C ARG A 47 -28.67 -14.98 -10.16
N ALA A 48 -28.67 -16.29 -10.44
CA ALA A 48 -27.45 -17.10 -10.50
C ALA A 48 -26.51 -16.65 -11.63
N ASN A 49 -27.05 -16.34 -12.82
CA ASN A 49 -26.25 -15.83 -13.94
C ASN A 49 -25.66 -14.45 -13.65
N PHE A 50 -26.41 -13.56 -13.00
CA PHE A 50 -25.89 -12.26 -12.58
C PHE A 50 -24.77 -12.40 -11.54
N ALA A 51 -24.96 -13.25 -10.53
CA ALA A 51 -23.92 -13.54 -9.54
C ALA A 51 -22.67 -14.16 -10.18
N ALA A 52 -22.84 -15.15 -11.06
CA ALA A 52 -21.73 -15.78 -11.77
C ALA A 52 -20.94 -14.78 -12.64
N GLY A 53 -21.61 -13.83 -13.29
CA GLY A 53 -20.96 -12.74 -14.03
C GLY A 53 -20.09 -11.84 -13.13
N PHE A 54 -20.59 -11.51 -11.94
CA PHE A 54 -19.85 -10.72 -10.95
C PHE A 54 -18.61 -11.45 -10.42
N TYR A 55 -18.72 -12.76 -10.16
CA TYR A 55 -17.57 -13.56 -9.72
C TYR A 55 -16.55 -13.79 -10.85
N ARG A 56 -16.99 -13.95 -12.11
CA ARG A 56 -16.08 -14.13 -13.26
C ARG A 56 -15.31 -12.86 -13.62
N ALA A 57 -15.90 -11.69 -13.41
CA ALA A 57 -15.23 -10.40 -13.59
C ALA A 57 -14.18 -10.10 -12.49
N ASN A 58 -14.40 -10.60 -11.26
CA ASN A 58 -13.50 -10.36 -10.12
C ASN A 58 -12.46 -11.48 -9.88
N ALA A 59 -12.59 -12.65 -10.52
CA ALA A 59 -11.66 -13.77 -10.36
C ALA A 59 -10.25 -13.52 -10.97
N GLY A 60 -10.09 -12.47 -11.79
CA GLY A 60 -8.79 -12.03 -12.32
C GLY A 60 -8.04 -11.02 -11.43
N HIS A 61 -8.54 -10.73 -10.23
CA HIS A 61 -7.94 -9.77 -9.28
C HIS A 61 -7.57 -10.41 -7.92
N GLN A 62 -7.40 -11.73 -7.90
CA GLN A 62 -6.89 -12.44 -6.73
C GLN A 62 -5.35 -12.38 -6.73
N ASP A 63 -4.83 -11.52 -5.86
CA ASP A 63 -3.57 -11.65 -5.11
C ASP A 63 -2.36 -12.24 -5.85
N THR A 64 -1.81 -11.47 -6.78
CA THR A 64 -0.33 -11.48 -6.89
C THR A 64 0.16 -10.60 -5.74
N PRO A 65 0.91 -11.11 -4.74
CA PRO A 65 1.60 -10.23 -3.81
C PRO A 65 2.49 -9.33 -4.66
N ALA A 66 2.15 -8.05 -4.74
CA ALA A 66 2.98 -7.07 -5.41
C ALA A 66 4.41 -7.27 -4.87
N PRO A 67 5.44 -7.41 -5.73
CA PRO A 67 6.80 -7.58 -5.24
C PRO A 67 7.05 -6.44 -4.25
N VAL A 68 7.45 -6.78 -3.02
CA VAL A 68 7.75 -5.81 -1.96
C VAL A 68 8.72 -4.81 -2.57
N SER A 69 8.20 -3.67 -3.01
CA SER A 69 8.94 -2.78 -3.90
C SER A 69 10.13 -2.27 -3.12
N ASP A 70 11.36 -2.58 -3.58
CA ASP A 70 12.58 -2.15 -2.89
C ASP A 70 12.46 -0.65 -2.63
N PRO A 71 12.48 -0.20 -1.36
CA PRO A 71 12.27 1.21 -1.01
C PRO A 71 13.27 2.12 -1.73
N VAL A 72 14.46 1.62 -2.04
CA VAL A 72 15.45 2.37 -2.84
C VAL A 72 15.00 2.50 -4.29
N GLN A 73 14.48 1.45 -4.90
CA GLN A 73 14.00 1.51 -6.28
C GLN A 73 12.74 2.36 -6.42
N HIS A 74 11.85 2.30 -5.42
CA HIS A 74 10.69 3.18 -5.33
C HIS A 74 11.13 4.65 -5.21
N TRP A 75 12.04 4.96 -4.29
CA TRP A 75 12.63 6.30 -4.16
C TRP A 75 13.27 6.77 -5.46
N TYR A 76 14.10 5.93 -6.10
CA TYR A 76 14.78 6.31 -7.33
C TYR A 76 13.78 6.70 -8.42
N THR A 77 12.72 5.92 -8.60
CA THR A 77 11.67 6.19 -9.59
C THR A 77 10.92 7.48 -9.26
N TYR A 78 10.55 7.67 -7.99
CA TYR A 78 9.95 8.91 -7.51
C TYR A 78 10.85 10.13 -7.75
N ALA A 79 12.13 10.02 -7.40
CA ALA A 79 13.10 11.10 -7.55
C ALA A 79 13.28 11.49 -9.02
N GLN A 80 13.34 10.54 -9.95
CA GLN A 80 13.42 10.87 -11.38
C GLN A 80 12.18 11.62 -11.89
N ARG A 81 10.98 11.29 -11.37
CA ARG A 81 9.74 11.99 -11.73
C ARG A 81 9.69 13.40 -11.11
N ALA A 82 10.01 13.51 -9.82
CA ALA A 82 10.03 14.79 -9.12
C ALA A 82 11.06 15.75 -9.71
N LEU A 83 12.22 15.24 -10.12
CA LEU A 83 13.29 16.01 -10.76
C LEU A 83 13.12 16.15 -12.27
N ALA A 84 11.94 15.88 -12.84
CA ALA A 84 11.67 16.20 -14.24
C ALA A 84 11.43 17.71 -14.40
N ASP A 85 10.72 18.32 -13.45
CA ASP A 85 10.42 19.75 -13.41
C ASP A 85 10.89 20.37 -12.09
N TYR A 86 12.09 20.95 -12.12
CA TYR A 86 12.73 21.56 -10.95
C TYR A 86 11.99 22.82 -10.48
N SER A 87 11.21 23.47 -11.35
CA SER A 87 10.48 24.70 -11.00
C SER A 87 9.30 24.43 -10.08
N GLN A 88 8.69 23.24 -10.22
CA GLN A 88 7.54 22.78 -9.42
C GLN A 88 7.96 22.00 -8.17
N LEU A 89 9.25 21.88 -7.89
CA LEU A 89 9.76 21.09 -6.79
C LEU A 89 9.50 21.80 -5.45
N THR A 90 8.52 21.28 -4.69
CA THR A 90 8.17 21.79 -3.36
C THR A 90 8.91 21.08 -2.22
N ALA A 91 9.33 19.85 -2.44
CA ALA A 91 10.05 19.03 -1.47
C ALA A 91 11.22 18.31 -2.13
N PHE A 92 12.34 18.23 -1.42
CA PHE A 92 13.52 17.54 -1.94
C PHE A 92 13.34 16.02 -1.87
N PRO A 93 13.60 15.27 -2.96
CA PRO A 93 13.45 13.82 -2.98
C PRO A 93 14.64 13.13 -2.29
N ALA A 94 14.70 13.24 -0.96
CA ALA A 94 15.76 12.66 -0.15
C ALA A 94 15.73 11.11 -0.19
N PRO A 95 16.90 10.44 -0.24
CA PRO A 95 16.99 8.99 -0.22
C PRO A 95 16.45 8.40 1.10
N PRO A 96 15.89 7.18 1.05
CA PRO A 96 15.34 6.53 2.24
C PRO A 96 16.45 6.17 3.22
N VAL A 97 16.11 6.23 4.50
CA VAL A 97 16.97 5.72 5.57
C VAL A 97 16.79 4.21 5.64
N THR A 98 17.79 3.47 5.14
CA THR A 98 17.75 1.99 5.07
C THR A 98 18.19 1.29 6.35
N GLY A 99 18.64 2.04 7.35
CA GLY A 99 19.06 1.51 8.65
C GLY A 99 19.44 2.59 9.66
N ARG A 100 19.67 2.18 10.92
CA ARG A 100 20.21 3.07 11.95
C ARG A 100 21.72 3.19 11.74
N CYS A 101 22.21 4.42 11.65
CA CYS A 101 23.65 4.69 11.64
C CYS A 101 24.13 4.82 13.09
N SER A 102 25.13 4.05 13.48
CA SER A 102 25.78 4.11 14.80
C SER A 102 27.08 4.93 14.81
N SER A 103 27.46 5.53 13.68
CA SER A 103 28.69 6.32 13.59
C SER A 103 28.57 7.61 14.40
N MET A 104 29.41 7.78 15.42
CA MET A 104 29.48 9.01 16.22
C MET A 104 29.74 10.24 15.35
N ALA A 105 30.53 10.11 14.27
CA ALA A 105 30.77 11.19 13.32
C ALA A 105 29.50 11.62 12.55
N CYS A 106 28.54 10.72 12.35
CA CYS A 106 27.24 11.07 11.78
C CYS A 106 26.30 11.71 12.80
N ALA A 107 26.38 11.30 14.08
CA ALA A 107 25.59 11.87 15.16
C ALA A 107 25.99 13.32 15.48
N SER A 108 27.28 13.66 15.31
CA SER A 108 27.81 15.00 15.58
C SER A 108 27.79 15.97 14.39
N SER A 109 27.38 15.51 13.19
CA SER A 109 27.40 16.33 11.97
C SER A 109 26.06 17.06 11.76
N GLY A 110 26.07 18.40 11.68
CA GLY A 110 24.93 19.19 11.22
C GLY A 110 24.76 19.05 9.71
N ARG A 111 23.86 18.16 9.26
CA ARG A 111 23.63 17.86 7.83
C ARG A 111 22.36 18.49 7.30
N SER A 112 22.33 18.77 6.00
CA SER A 112 21.14 19.32 5.36
C SER A 112 20.12 18.22 5.04
N LEU A 113 20.58 16.99 4.79
CA LEU A 113 19.74 15.80 4.68
C LEU A 113 19.48 15.17 6.05
N GLN A 114 18.27 14.69 6.26
CA GLN A 114 17.96 13.83 7.41
C GLN A 114 18.75 12.52 7.39
N ALA A 115 19.04 11.99 6.19
CA ALA A 115 19.88 10.82 6.03
C ALA A 115 21.36 11.20 6.12
N CYS A 116 22.10 10.55 7.02
CA CYS A 116 23.56 10.67 7.05
C CYS A 116 24.22 10.07 5.79
N GLU A 117 25.49 10.41 5.55
CA GLU A 117 26.24 9.89 4.39
C GLU A 117 26.24 8.36 4.34
N CYS A 118 26.32 7.67 5.47
CA CYS A 118 26.27 6.20 5.48
C CYS A 118 24.94 5.70 4.91
N ASN A 119 23.82 6.34 5.25
CA ASN A 119 22.50 5.98 4.73
C ASN A 119 22.35 6.35 3.26
N VAL A 120 22.83 7.53 2.85
CA VAL A 120 22.86 7.92 1.44
C VAL A 120 23.70 6.92 0.63
N ARG A 121 24.87 6.52 1.14
CA ARG A 121 25.73 5.53 0.52
C ARG A 121 25.04 4.17 0.44
N ALA A 122 24.45 3.69 1.53
CA ALA A 122 23.74 2.41 1.58
C ALA A 122 22.55 2.37 0.61
N ALA A 123 21.82 3.48 0.45
CA ALA A 123 20.75 3.58 -0.54
C ALA A 123 21.32 3.57 -1.96
N LEU A 124 22.29 4.43 -2.26
CA LEU A 124 22.87 4.54 -3.61
C LEU A 124 23.65 3.29 -4.03
N ASP A 125 24.20 2.52 -3.10
CA ASP A 125 24.95 1.30 -3.41
C ASP A 125 24.06 0.18 -3.96
N ARG A 126 22.74 0.24 -3.78
CA ARG A 126 21.80 -0.71 -4.40
C ARG A 126 21.47 -0.41 -5.85
N LEU A 127 21.79 0.79 -6.34
CA LEU A 127 21.50 1.21 -7.70
C LEU A 127 22.50 0.60 -8.70
N SER A 128 22.13 0.43 -9.96
CA SER A 128 23.06 0.06 -11.03
C SER A 128 24.01 1.22 -11.41
N VAL A 129 25.07 0.94 -12.19
CA VAL A 129 25.98 1.99 -12.70
C VAL A 129 25.24 3.02 -13.54
N ASP A 130 24.26 2.60 -14.34
CA ASP A 130 23.45 3.50 -15.17
C ASP A 130 22.51 4.36 -14.33
N GLN A 131 21.93 3.80 -13.27
CA GLN A 131 21.10 4.54 -12.32
C GLN A 131 21.95 5.56 -11.56
N LEU A 132 23.15 5.20 -11.09
CA LEU A 132 24.11 6.13 -10.48
C LEU A 132 24.51 7.26 -11.46
N SER A 133 24.71 6.93 -12.73
CA SER A 133 24.97 7.91 -13.80
C SER A 133 23.86 8.94 -13.90
N ARG A 134 22.59 8.49 -13.84
CA ARG A 134 21.41 9.39 -13.85
C ARG A 134 21.31 10.21 -12.57
N VAL A 135 21.48 9.60 -11.39
CA VAL A 135 21.50 10.32 -10.11
C VAL A 135 22.50 11.47 -10.14
N ARG A 136 23.74 11.23 -10.63
CA ARG A 136 24.76 12.29 -10.74
C ARG A 136 24.32 13.48 -11.60
N ARG A 137 23.56 13.24 -12.68
CA ARG A 137 23.05 14.31 -13.54
C ARG A 137 21.85 15.03 -12.93
N SER A 138 20.89 14.27 -12.39
CA SER A 138 19.65 14.82 -11.83
C SER A 138 19.90 15.58 -10.52
N PHE A 139 20.84 15.12 -9.70
CA PHE A 139 21.20 15.77 -8.44
C PHE A 139 22.39 16.74 -8.58
N HIS A 140 22.65 17.28 -9.78
CA HIS A 140 23.64 18.35 -9.93
C HIS A 140 23.11 19.65 -9.33
N PRO A 141 23.83 20.35 -8.44
CA PRO A 141 23.32 21.54 -7.74
C PRO A 141 22.82 22.62 -8.70
N ASP A 142 23.49 22.81 -9.84
CA ASP A 142 23.10 23.83 -10.83
C ASP A 142 21.68 23.61 -11.39
N ARG A 143 21.19 22.37 -11.41
CA ARG A 143 19.82 22.05 -11.85
C ARG A 143 18.76 22.69 -10.94
N PHE A 144 19.08 22.88 -9.66
CA PHE A 144 18.17 23.45 -8.67
C PHE A 144 18.13 24.98 -8.71
N SER A 145 18.89 25.63 -9.60
CA SER A 145 18.76 27.08 -9.85
C SER A 145 17.33 27.47 -10.27
N ALA A 146 16.62 26.58 -10.98
CA ALA A 146 15.23 26.76 -11.40
C ALA A 146 14.19 26.62 -10.26
N CYS A 147 14.58 26.12 -9.08
CA CYS A 147 13.66 26.01 -7.94
C CYS A 147 13.28 27.39 -7.38
N ALA A 148 12.20 27.40 -6.59
CA ALA A 148 11.75 28.59 -5.86
C ALA A 148 12.91 29.22 -5.06
N PRO A 149 13.07 30.56 -5.07
CA PRO A 149 14.20 31.24 -4.42
C PRO A 149 14.40 30.86 -2.96
N ALA A 150 13.31 30.67 -2.21
CA ALA A 150 13.34 30.30 -0.79
C ALA A 150 13.92 28.90 -0.54
N LEU A 151 13.76 27.96 -1.48
CA LEU A 151 14.20 26.56 -1.33
C LEU A 151 15.52 26.28 -2.03
N ARG A 152 15.91 27.12 -2.99
CA ARG A 152 17.07 26.93 -3.88
C ARG A 152 18.36 26.61 -3.13
N ALA A 153 18.75 27.45 -2.17
CA ALA A 153 20.01 27.27 -1.45
C ALA A 153 20.04 25.94 -0.67
N GLN A 154 18.93 25.61 0.00
CA GLN A 154 18.79 24.37 0.76
C GLN A 154 18.85 23.15 -0.16
N PHE A 155 18.13 23.18 -1.29
CA PHE A 155 18.09 22.07 -2.25
C PHE A 155 19.44 21.86 -2.93
N GLN A 156 20.14 22.94 -3.28
CA GLN A 156 21.51 22.86 -3.78
C GLN A 156 22.45 22.20 -2.78
N GLN A 157 22.34 22.54 -1.50
CA GLN A 157 23.17 21.92 -0.47
C GLN A 157 22.89 20.43 -0.32
N MET A 158 21.62 20.02 -0.24
CA MET A 158 21.22 18.61 -0.20
C MET A 158 21.66 17.84 -1.45
N ALA A 159 21.56 18.46 -2.62
CA ALA A 159 22.01 17.88 -3.89
C ALA A 159 23.52 17.64 -3.91
N ARG A 160 24.32 18.57 -3.37
CA ARG A 160 25.78 18.40 -3.23
C ARG A 160 26.13 17.16 -2.40
N GLU A 161 25.43 16.96 -1.27
CA GLU A 161 25.66 15.79 -0.41
C GLU A 161 25.44 14.47 -1.17
N ILE A 162 24.34 14.35 -1.92
CA ILE A 162 24.06 13.15 -2.74
C ILE A 162 25.08 13.00 -3.87
N LEU A 163 25.42 14.10 -4.55
CA LEU A 163 26.31 14.09 -5.70
C LEU A 163 27.72 13.60 -5.33
N VAL A 164 28.25 14.02 -4.17
CA VAL A 164 29.57 13.55 -3.68
C VAL A 164 29.57 12.03 -3.52
N VAL A 165 28.57 11.47 -2.83
CA VAL A 165 28.47 10.02 -2.61
C VAL A 165 28.28 9.28 -3.93
N ALA A 166 27.41 9.78 -4.81
CA ALA A 166 27.16 9.18 -6.12
C ALA A 166 28.43 9.18 -7.01
N ASN A 167 29.24 10.25 -6.96
CA ASN A 167 30.52 10.32 -7.68
C ASN A 167 31.51 9.25 -7.20
N ILE A 168 31.63 9.06 -5.88
CA ILE A 168 32.53 8.05 -5.29
C ILE A 168 32.12 6.65 -5.76
N LEU A 169 30.85 6.28 -5.61
CA LEU A 169 30.34 4.97 -5.99
C LEU A 169 30.46 4.73 -7.50
N TYR A 170 30.10 5.72 -8.32
CA TYR A 170 30.18 5.60 -9.78
C TYR A 170 31.61 5.41 -10.28
N ARG A 171 32.57 6.18 -9.75
CA ARG A 171 34.00 6.04 -10.10
C ARG A 171 34.55 4.69 -9.66
N GLY A 172 34.20 4.23 -8.46
CA GLY A 172 34.62 2.92 -7.96
C GLY A 172 34.17 1.75 -8.83
N ARG A 173 32.94 1.82 -9.36
CA ARG A 173 32.37 0.78 -10.23
C ARG A 173 32.88 0.82 -11.67
N LYS A 174 33.14 2.02 -12.21
CA LYS A 174 33.74 2.17 -13.55
C LYS A 174 35.21 1.75 -13.62
N ARG A 175 35.92 1.71 -12.50
CA ARG A 175 37.36 1.38 -12.45
C ARG A 175 37.67 -0.12 -12.31
N ARG A 176 36.68 -1.03 -12.35
CA ARG A 176 36.92 -2.48 -12.56
C ARG A 176 36.42 -2.86 -13.96
N PRO A 177 37.30 -3.39 -14.82
CA PRO A 177 38.00 -4.65 -14.56
C PRO A 177 39.52 -4.59 -14.77
N SER A 178 40.30 -4.94 -13.74
CA SER A 178 41.65 -5.48 -13.93
C SER A 178 41.60 -6.93 -13.45
N VAL A 179 41.01 -7.77 -14.30
CA VAL A 179 41.38 -9.18 -14.33
C VAL A 179 42.68 -9.15 -15.12
N TRP A 180 43.80 -9.19 -14.41
CA TRP A 180 44.99 -9.77 -15.02
C TRP A 180 44.59 -11.18 -15.44
N GLN A 181 44.26 -11.33 -16.72
CA GLN A 181 44.20 -12.62 -17.40
C GLN A 181 45.62 -13.18 -17.32
N ALA A 182 45.90 -13.94 -16.25
CA ALA A 182 46.94 -14.95 -16.31
C ALA A 182 46.37 -16.04 -17.21
N ASP A 183 46.70 -15.94 -18.50
CA ASP A 183 46.51 -16.99 -19.48
C ASP A 183 47.48 -18.13 -19.09
N PRO A 184 47.01 -19.29 -18.59
CA PRO A 184 47.89 -20.37 -18.16
C PRO A 184 48.04 -21.42 -19.28
N GLU A 185 48.04 -21.03 -20.55
CA GLU A 185 48.29 -21.97 -21.66
C GLU A 185 49.25 -21.40 -22.69
N LYS A 186 50.53 -21.32 -22.31
CA LYS A 186 51.63 -21.60 -23.25
C LYS A 186 52.56 -22.62 -22.60
N LYS A 187 52.34 -23.89 -22.95
CA LYS A 187 53.32 -24.97 -22.85
C LYS A 187 53.63 -25.45 -24.25
#